data_AF-A0A0C9VNZ2-F1
#
_entry.id   AF-A0A0C9VNZ2-F1
#
_cell.length_a   1.000
_cell.length_b   1.000
_cell.length_c   1.000
_cell.angle_alpha   90.00
_cell.angle_beta   90.00
_cell.angle_gamma   90.00
#
_symmetry.space_group_name_H-M   'P 1'
#
loop_
_entity.id
_entity.type
_entity.pdbx_description
1 polymer ?
#
loop_
_entity_poly.entity_id
_entity_poly.type
_entity_poly.pdbx_seq_one_letter_code
_entity_poly.pdbx_strand_id
1 'polypeptide(L)'
;MVHVNDAFYLHGLASNPSKHLPPGKSLLSIISARSTSSDDDHNQTQAKKRIQEQVTQLATRAFWDEAFESLSSPTPAVQLSRLRLLNNDLYEVVKPLIPPSYPIMDTLSDPLSPTSAPLVSAAGHLRELVGVLRERCAPTRDAELDELMGRLKDVPSVDLPRAYVDVVKGILHIAEKMKEDMTDFVLGTWTESDAKAWVKQKAMDMEHLAVFELFSSKAVRDSFREWLGPETPINKKTLASRVIKAIGSQSPVSPFPPSDNLLPPPLMFSSHDFLRIQNLSQAIAIVASLRSLVRPTHDNDYPWLSRVWTLLEIEADKDIWEPAETKLINLEDEVIQAASLNHDSEAQSRLRDAVQRTLRKDSPVFLLLMSRLLAGLEARLAEEDPPPSQIPIQMRTGRKLQINTQNDAKDAEHKERELIVKGFEDPILKEALRKVLGKIRIAIAWIEESWGDFLEEV
;
A
#
# COMPACT_ATOMS: atom_id res chain seq x y z
N MET A 1 4.94 15.64 6.18
CA MET A 1 6.04 14.68 6.53
C MET A 1 5.57 13.43 7.28
N VAL A 2 4.68 13.52 8.28
CA VAL A 2 4.19 12.31 9.01
C VAL A 2 3.61 11.26 8.05
N HIS A 3 2.90 11.70 7.01
CA HIS A 3 2.27 10.82 6.01
C HIS A 3 3.26 10.02 5.14
N VAL A 4 4.50 10.48 4.97
CA VAL A 4 5.48 9.80 4.09
C VAL A 4 5.94 8.48 4.70
N ASN A 5 6.22 8.47 6.00
CA ASN A 5 6.65 7.25 6.70
C ASN A 5 5.51 6.21 6.75
N ASP A 6 4.27 6.67 6.99
CA ASP A 6 3.09 5.82 6.99
C ASP A 6 2.85 5.20 5.60
N ALA A 7 3.01 5.99 4.54
CA ALA A 7 2.91 5.51 3.16
C ALA A 7 3.98 4.46 2.84
N PHE A 8 5.25 4.68 3.22
CA PHE A 8 6.31 3.67 3.05
C PHE A 8 6.01 2.37 3.80
N TYR A 9 5.52 2.47 5.04
CA TYR A 9 5.17 1.28 5.82
C TYR A 9 3.99 0.52 5.20
N LEU A 10 2.94 1.23 4.77
CA LEU A 10 1.78 0.63 4.12
C LEU A 10 2.12 0.01 2.76
N HIS A 11 2.97 0.66 1.96
CA HIS A 11 3.49 0.10 0.71
C HIS A 11 4.24 -1.21 0.96
N GLY A 12 5.17 -1.21 1.92
CA GLY A 12 5.91 -2.41 2.30
C GLY A 12 5.00 -3.53 2.79
N LEU A 13 3.99 -3.19 3.61
CA LEU A 13 3.00 -4.13 4.12
C LEU A 13 2.12 -4.72 3.01
N ALA A 14 1.73 -3.91 2.03
CA ALA A 14 0.93 -4.33 0.88
C ALA A 14 1.73 -5.21 -0.09
N SER A 15 2.97 -4.81 -0.39
CA SER A 15 3.83 -5.47 -1.38
C SER A 15 4.49 -6.74 -0.85
N ASN A 16 4.95 -6.74 0.42
CA ASN A 16 5.67 -7.85 1.03
C ASN A 16 5.25 -8.06 2.50
N PRO A 17 4.00 -8.49 2.78
CA PRO A 17 3.50 -8.60 4.15
C PRO A 17 4.36 -9.50 5.04
N SER A 18 4.94 -10.57 4.49
CA SER A 18 5.79 -11.50 5.25
C SER A 18 7.05 -10.88 5.84
N LYS A 19 7.56 -9.76 5.28
CA LYS A 19 8.74 -9.05 5.81
C LYS A 19 8.38 -8.11 6.96
N HIS A 20 7.16 -7.57 6.94
CA HIS A 20 6.72 -6.54 7.90
C HIS A 20 5.85 -7.09 9.04
N LEU A 21 5.24 -8.26 8.84
CA LEU A 21 4.44 -8.93 9.86
C LEU A 21 5.32 -9.76 10.79
N PRO A 22 5.05 -9.77 12.10
CA PRO A 22 5.64 -10.74 13.00
C PRO A 22 5.33 -12.18 12.54
N PRO A 23 6.27 -13.13 12.71
CA PRO A 23 6.06 -14.50 12.27
C PRO A 23 4.81 -15.10 12.94
N GLY A 24 3.94 -15.71 12.14
CA GLY A 24 2.68 -16.31 12.59
C GLY A 24 1.50 -15.35 12.75
N LYS A 25 1.66 -14.03 12.52
CA LYS A 25 0.55 -13.08 12.49
C LYS A 25 0.03 -12.86 11.07
N SER A 26 -1.28 -12.81 10.91
CA SER A 26 -1.95 -12.44 9.66
C SER A 26 -2.22 -10.94 9.60
N LEU A 27 -2.44 -10.39 8.40
CA LEU A 27 -2.82 -8.97 8.27
C LEU A 27 -4.11 -8.69 9.02
N LEU A 28 -5.09 -9.59 8.89
CA LEU A 28 -6.37 -9.48 9.58
C LEU A 28 -6.20 -9.36 11.10
N SER A 29 -5.29 -10.16 11.69
CA SER A 29 -5.03 -10.10 13.13
C SER A 29 -4.43 -8.76 13.59
N ILE A 30 -3.66 -8.08 12.75
CA ILE A 30 -3.09 -6.76 13.07
C ILE A 30 -4.14 -5.67 12.92
N ILE A 31 -4.96 -5.75 11.87
CA ILE A 31 -6.03 -4.78 11.64
C ILE A 31 -7.06 -4.88 12.77
N SER A 32 -7.48 -6.09 13.15
CA SER A 32 -8.41 -6.30 14.26
C SER A 32 -7.82 -5.87 15.61
N ALA A 33 -6.53 -6.14 15.86
CA ALA A 33 -5.88 -5.74 17.10
C ALA A 33 -5.81 -4.21 17.25
N ARG A 34 -5.57 -3.48 16.15
CA ARG A 34 -5.51 -2.01 16.17
C ARG A 34 -6.84 -1.35 16.52
N SER A 35 -7.96 -1.92 16.08
CA SER A 35 -9.29 -1.43 16.49
C SER A 35 -9.49 -1.52 18.00
N THR A 36 -8.88 -2.52 18.65
CA THR A 36 -9.00 -2.72 20.10
C THR A 36 -7.93 -2.03 20.94
N SER A 37 -6.80 -1.62 20.35
CA SER A 37 -5.59 -1.23 21.09
C SER A 37 -5.34 0.28 21.15
N SER A 38 -6.35 1.14 20.97
CA SER A 38 -6.17 2.60 21.06
C SER A 38 -5.73 3.10 22.45
N ASP A 39 -5.80 2.25 23.48
CA ASP A 39 -5.52 2.64 24.86
C ASP A 39 -4.09 2.35 25.35
N ASP A 40 -3.31 1.45 24.74
CA ASP A 40 -2.13 0.89 25.44
C ASP A 40 -0.79 1.67 25.31
N ASP A 41 -0.75 2.82 24.64
CA ASP A 41 0.51 3.59 24.50
C ASP A 41 0.71 4.57 25.69
N HIS A 42 0.87 3.99 26.88
CA HIS A 42 0.44 4.62 28.12
C HIS A 42 1.49 5.29 29.01
N ASN A 43 2.81 5.27 28.74
CA ASN A 43 3.77 5.73 29.77
C ASN A 43 4.59 6.99 29.49
N GLN A 44 4.67 7.51 28.26
CA GLN A 44 5.37 8.79 28.00
C GLN A 44 4.46 9.93 27.52
N THR A 45 3.18 9.66 27.25
CA THR A 45 2.26 10.62 26.64
C THR A 45 1.08 11.04 27.53
N GLN A 46 0.97 10.51 28.76
CA GLN A 46 -0.20 10.79 29.62
C GLN A 46 -0.38 12.27 29.99
N ALA A 47 0.70 13.00 30.26
CA ALA A 47 0.60 14.43 30.59
C ALA A 47 0.10 15.26 29.39
N LYS A 48 0.61 14.96 28.19
CA LYS A 48 0.14 15.60 26.94
C LYS A 48 -1.31 15.22 26.62
N LYS A 49 -1.67 13.94 26.75
CA LYS A 49 -3.05 13.46 26.59
C LYS A 49 -4.01 14.17 27.55
N ARG A 50 -3.67 14.30 28.84
CA ARG A 50 -4.53 15.01 29.81
C ARG A 50 -4.76 16.49 29.46
N ILE A 51 -3.71 17.21 29.08
CA ILE A 51 -3.85 18.62 28.70
C ILE A 51 -4.69 18.72 27.42
N GLN A 52 -4.43 17.86 26.43
CA GLN A 52 -5.20 17.81 25.20
C GLN A 52 -6.68 17.48 25.47
N GLU A 53 -6.96 16.49 26.31
CA GLU A 53 -8.32 16.13 26.74
C GLU A 53 -9.02 17.31 27.44
N GLN A 54 -8.34 18.02 28.33
CA GLN A 54 -8.91 19.20 28.99
C GLN A 54 -9.20 20.32 28.00
N VAL A 55 -8.28 20.60 27.08
CA VAL A 55 -8.47 21.63 26.05
C VAL A 55 -9.60 21.23 25.10
N THR A 56 -9.68 19.97 24.69
CA THR A 56 -10.77 19.44 23.86
C THR A 56 -12.11 19.50 24.61
N GLN A 57 -12.16 19.15 25.88
CA GLN A 57 -13.38 19.26 26.70
C GLN A 57 -13.84 20.71 26.86
N LEU A 58 -12.91 21.65 27.07
CA LEU A 58 -13.25 23.08 27.14
C LEU A 58 -13.71 23.62 25.78
N ALA A 59 -13.04 23.25 24.69
CA ALA A 59 -13.39 23.68 23.34
C ALA A 59 -14.75 23.12 22.89
N THR A 60 -14.99 21.83 23.11
CA THR A 60 -16.28 21.19 22.82
C THR A 60 -17.41 21.81 23.65
N ARG A 61 -17.17 22.05 24.95
CA ARG A 61 -18.15 22.74 25.80
C ARG A 61 -18.48 24.14 25.27
N ALA A 62 -17.46 24.96 24.97
CA ALA A 62 -17.65 26.30 24.43
C ALA A 62 -18.43 26.27 23.10
N PHE A 63 -18.09 25.34 22.19
CA PHE A 63 -18.79 25.14 20.93
C PHE A 63 -20.28 24.82 21.13
N TRP A 64 -20.61 23.95 22.08
CA TRP A 64 -21.99 23.55 22.35
C TRP A 64 -22.79 24.61 23.10
N ASP A 65 -22.15 25.36 24.00
CA ASP A 65 -22.78 26.49 24.69
C ASP A 65 -23.09 27.60 23.67
N GLU A 66 -22.16 27.93 22.77
CA GLU A 66 -22.40 28.86 21.65
C GLU A 66 -23.50 28.37 20.70
N ALA A 67 -23.55 27.06 20.41
CA ALA A 67 -24.63 26.47 19.61
C ALA A 67 -25.99 26.69 20.26
N PHE A 68 -26.09 26.42 21.56
CA PHE A 68 -27.32 26.56 22.31
C PHE A 68 -27.77 28.03 22.38
N GLU A 69 -26.85 28.97 22.66
CA GLU A 69 -27.15 30.40 22.69
C GLU A 69 -27.63 30.91 21.32
N SER A 70 -26.95 30.51 20.24
CA SER A 70 -27.32 30.88 18.88
C SER A 70 -28.69 30.36 18.47
N LEU A 71 -29.02 29.11 18.85
CA LEU A 71 -30.32 28.50 18.57
C LEU A 71 -31.43 29.06 19.45
N SER A 72 -31.11 29.56 20.64
CA SER A 72 -32.06 30.21 21.56
C SER A 72 -32.39 31.65 21.16
N SER A 73 -31.64 32.23 20.22
CA SER A 73 -31.91 33.57 19.70
C SER A 73 -33.28 33.63 19.00
N PRO A 74 -34.12 34.66 19.25
CA PRO A 74 -35.39 34.83 18.55
C PRO A 74 -35.22 35.23 17.08
N THR A 75 -34.00 35.51 16.62
CA THR A 75 -33.71 35.96 15.25
C THR A 75 -33.46 34.75 14.32
N PRO A 76 -34.32 34.48 13.33
CA PRO A 76 -34.18 33.30 12.45
C PRO A 76 -32.86 33.24 11.67
N ALA A 77 -32.29 34.39 11.30
CA ALA A 77 -31.01 34.44 10.58
C ALA A 77 -29.84 33.85 11.40
N VAL A 78 -29.81 34.11 12.71
CA VAL A 78 -28.79 33.56 13.63
C VAL A 78 -28.99 32.06 13.82
N GLN A 79 -30.25 31.61 13.93
CA GLN A 79 -30.57 30.18 14.02
C GLN A 79 -30.16 29.45 12.72
N LEU A 80 -30.51 29.99 11.55
CA LEU A 80 -30.25 29.37 10.25
C LEU A 80 -28.75 29.20 9.97
N SER A 81 -27.91 30.19 10.32
CA SER A 81 -26.46 30.04 10.15
C SER A 81 -25.89 28.91 11.01
N ARG A 82 -26.32 28.82 12.28
CA ARG A 82 -25.86 27.74 13.17
C ARG A 82 -26.40 26.37 12.78
N LEU A 83 -27.67 26.28 12.37
CA LEU A 83 -28.28 25.04 11.89
C LEU A 83 -27.56 24.48 10.66
N ARG A 84 -27.14 25.34 9.72
CA ARG A 84 -26.36 24.90 8.54
C ARG A 84 -25.05 24.23 8.92
N LEU A 85 -24.32 24.80 9.88
CA LEU A 85 -23.06 24.21 10.37
C LEU A 85 -23.33 22.85 11.01
N LEU A 86 -24.32 22.76 11.91
CA LEU A 86 -24.65 21.50 12.58
C LEU A 86 -25.16 20.42 11.59
N ASN A 87 -25.94 20.80 10.58
CA ASN A 87 -26.40 19.87 9.56
C ASN A 87 -25.24 19.37 8.68
N ASN A 88 -24.28 20.24 8.36
CA ASN A 88 -23.07 19.84 7.64
C ASN A 88 -22.19 18.90 8.47
N ASP A 89 -22.04 19.17 9.77
CA ASP A 89 -21.31 18.29 10.70
C ASP A 89 -22.00 16.91 10.77
N LEU A 90 -23.33 16.89 10.86
CA LEU A 90 -24.10 15.64 10.80
C LEU A 90 -23.95 14.92 9.47
N TYR A 91 -24.03 15.64 8.35
CA TYR A 91 -23.84 15.11 7.01
C TYR A 91 -22.51 14.36 6.89
N GLU A 92 -21.40 15.00 7.26
CA GLU A 92 -20.07 14.39 7.19
C GLU A 92 -19.95 13.14 8.08
N VAL A 93 -20.57 13.17 9.26
CA VAL A 93 -20.51 12.05 10.21
C VAL A 93 -21.39 10.87 9.78
N VAL A 94 -22.57 11.11 9.20
CA VAL A 94 -23.51 10.05 8.77
C VAL A 94 -23.30 9.57 7.34
N LYS A 95 -22.55 10.31 6.51
CA LYS A 95 -22.18 9.93 5.13
C LYS A 95 -21.63 8.51 4.97
N PRO A 96 -20.74 7.98 5.84
CA PRO A 96 -20.30 6.59 5.72
C PRO A 96 -21.35 5.56 6.16
N LEU A 97 -22.41 5.99 6.87
CA LEU A 97 -23.42 5.10 7.45
C LEU A 97 -24.70 5.00 6.60
N ILE A 98 -25.03 6.07 5.88
CA ILE A 98 -26.28 6.21 5.12
C ILE A 98 -25.95 6.27 3.62
N PRO A 99 -26.62 5.47 2.76
CA PRO A 99 -26.43 5.55 1.32
C PRO A 99 -26.76 6.95 0.78
N PRO A 100 -26.01 7.46 -0.22
CA PRO A 100 -26.21 8.82 -0.74
C PRO A 100 -27.57 9.02 -1.42
N SER A 101 -28.30 7.95 -1.74
CA SER A 101 -29.64 8.01 -2.35
C SER A 101 -30.76 8.32 -1.36
N TYR A 102 -30.48 8.42 -0.06
CA TYR A 102 -31.51 8.72 0.94
C TYR A 102 -31.87 10.22 0.91
N PRO A 103 -33.17 10.60 0.88
CA PRO A 103 -33.60 12.00 0.81
C PRO A 103 -33.10 12.89 1.95
N ILE A 104 -32.82 12.30 3.11
CA ILE A 104 -32.28 13.03 4.27
C ILE A 104 -30.86 13.54 3.99
N MET A 105 -30.07 12.86 3.14
CA MET A 105 -28.72 13.30 2.79
C MET A 105 -28.76 14.60 1.99
N ASP A 106 -29.68 14.70 1.02
CA ASP A 106 -29.92 15.93 0.25
C ASP A 106 -30.37 17.07 1.19
N THR A 107 -31.25 16.76 2.15
CA THR A 107 -31.77 17.72 3.13
C THR A 107 -30.69 18.24 4.08
N LEU A 108 -29.70 17.42 4.42
CA LEU A 108 -28.56 17.81 5.27
C LEU A 108 -27.51 18.61 4.49
N SER A 109 -27.30 18.31 3.20
CA SER A 109 -26.35 19.06 2.35
C SER A 109 -26.91 20.40 1.86
N ASP A 110 -28.24 20.51 1.69
CA ASP A 110 -28.87 21.70 1.16
C ASP A 110 -29.11 22.79 2.23
N PRO A 111 -29.04 24.08 1.84
CA PRO A 111 -29.40 25.15 2.74
C PRO A 111 -30.89 25.06 3.10
N LEU A 112 -31.18 25.00 4.41
CA LEU A 112 -32.55 25.04 4.93
C LEU A 112 -33.35 26.17 4.26
N SER A 113 -34.54 25.81 3.76
CA SER A 113 -35.45 26.78 3.15
C SER A 113 -35.81 27.88 4.15
N PRO A 114 -35.96 29.14 3.71
CA PRO A 114 -36.35 30.23 4.58
C PRO A 114 -37.76 29.95 5.13
N THR A 115 -37.84 29.59 6.40
CA THR A 115 -39.09 29.30 7.11
C THR A 115 -39.22 30.25 8.30
N SER A 116 -40.46 30.51 8.73
CA SER A 116 -40.73 31.33 9.91
C SER A 116 -40.37 30.64 11.23
N ALA A 117 -40.17 29.31 11.21
CA ALA A 117 -39.80 28.49 12.37
C ALA A 117 -38.71 27.47 11.99
N PRO A 118 -37.47 27.92 11.69
CA PRO A 118 -36.41 27.06 11.15
C PRO A 118 -36.02 25.93 12.10
N LEU A 119 -36.03 26.18 13.40
CA LEU A 119 -35.70 25.18 14.41
C LEU A 119 -36.72 24.02 14.47
N VAL A 120 -38.01 24.31 14.31
CA VAL A 120 -39.07 23.29 14.30
C VAL A 120 -38.93 22.39 13.08
N SER A 121 -38.63 22.99 11.92
CA SER A 121 -38.37 22.25 10.68
C SER A 121 -37.13 21.35 10.81
N ALA A 122 -36.03 21.92 11.30
CA ALA A 122 -34.79 21.17 11.52
C ALA A 122 -34.95 20.03 12.54
N ALA A 123 -35.73 20.24 13.62
CA ALA A 123 -36.06 19.19 14.57
C ALA A 123 -36.91 18.06 13.92
N GLY A 124 -37.70 18.37 12.90
CA GLY A 124 -38.35 17.38 12.04
C GLY A 124 -37.34 16.52 11.27
N HIS A 125 -36.36 17.16 10.63
CA HIS A 125 -35.30 16.45 9.90
C HIS A 125 -34.44 15.59 10.84
N LEU A 126 -34.14 16.04 12.06
CA LEU A 126 -33.44 15.20 13.04
C LEU A 126 -34.24 13.96 13.44
N ARG A 127 -35.57 14.06 13.60
CA ARG A 127 -36.41 12.89 13.90
C ARG A 127 -36.37 11.88 12.75
N GLU A 128 -36.43 12.36 11.51
CA GLU A 128 -36.28 11.51 10.33
C GLU A 128 -34.89 10.85 10.30
N LEU A 129 -33.82 11.61 10.52
CA LEU A 129 -32.45 11.10 10.59
C LEU A 129 -32.28 10.02 11.67
N VAL A 130 -32.80 10.25 12.88
CA VAL A 130 -32.78 9.24 13.97
C VAL A 130 -33.57 7.98 13.57
N GLY A 131 -34.69 8.14 12.86
CA GLY A 131 -35.44 7.02 12.29
C GLY A 131 -34.62 6.20 11.29
N VAL A 132 -33.95 6.87 10.35
CA VAL A 132 -33.07 6.21 9.37
C VAL A 132 -31.89 5.51 10.06
N LEU A 133 -31.27 6.15 11.06
CA LEU A 133 -30.19 5.54 11.84
C LEU A 133 -30.68 4.30 12.59
N ARG A 134 -31.91 4.33 13.13
CA ARG A 134 -32.52 3.17 13.79
C ARG A 134 -32.73 1.99 12.86
N GLU A 135 -33.19 2.22 11.63
CA GLU A 135 -33.37 1.15 10.65
C GLU A 135 -32.05 0.48 10.24
N ARG A 136 -30.92 1.15 10.47
CA ARG A 136 -29.58 0.72 10.04
C ARG A 136 -28.70 0.23 11.19
N CYS A 137 -28.98 0.61 12.42
CA CYS A 137 -28.14 0.26 13.57
C CYS A 137 -28.37 -1.18 14.03
N ALA A 138 -27.38 -1.72 14.75
CA ALA A 138 -27.56 -2.98 15.45
C ALA A 138 -28.62 -2.83 16.57
N PRO A 139 -29.44 -3.86 16.84
CA PRO A 139 -30.53 -3.80 17.84
C PRO A 139 -30.08 -3.38 19.24
N THR A 140 -28.81 -3.58 19.60
CA THR A 140 -28.22 -3.16 20.87
C THR A 140 -28.28 -1.63 21.08
N ARG A 141 -28.40 -0.84 20.01
CA ARG A 141 -28.43 0.63 20.05
C ARG A 141 -29.84 1.23 19.99
N ASP A 142 -30.87 0.42 19.76
CA ASP A 142 -32.25 0.88 19.61
C ASP A 142 -32.74 1.69 20.80
N ALA A 143 -32.36 1.29 22.02
CA ALA A 143 -32.74 1.99 23.24
C ALA A 143 -32.16 3.42 23.31
N GLU A 144 -30.91 3.61 22.87
CA GLU A 144 -30.27 4.94 22.81
C GLU A 144 -30.97 5.83 21.78
N LEU A 145 -31.29 5.30 20.59
CA LEU A 145 -32.00 6.03 19.54
C LEU A 145 -33.45 6.35 19.91
N ASP A 146 -34.14 5.43 20.60
CA ASP A 146 -35.48 5.65 21.15
C ASP A 146 -35.50 6.79 22.17
N GLU A 147 -34.45 6.88 23.01
CA GLU A 147 -34.30 7.99 23.93
C GLU A 147 -34.12 9.33 23.18
N LEU A 148 -33.28 9.37 22.14
CA LEU A 148 -33.11 10.57 21.31
C LEU A 148 -34.40 10.97 20.59
N MET A 149 -35.14 10.00 20.05
CA MET A 149 -36.44 10.23 19.43
C MET A 149 -37.44 10.80 20.44
N GLY A 150 -37.46 10.24 21.65
CA GLY A 150 -38.29 10.70 22.76
C GLY A 150 -37.99 12.14 23.18
N ARG A 151 -36.71 12.54 23.18
CA ARG A 151 -36.28 13.92 23.50
C ARG A 151 -36.74 14.96 22.49
N LEU A 152 -37.10 14.58 21.26
CA LEU A 152 -37.64 15.49 20.24
C LEU A 152 -39.17 15.49 20.16
N LYS A 153 -39.84 14.60 20.90
CA LYS A 153 -41.29 14.45 20.85
C LYS A 153 -41.96 15.39 21.85
N ASP A 154 -42.91 16.19 21.36
CA ASP A 154 -43.77 17.08 22.15
C ASP A 154 -43.00 18.10 23.03
N VAL A 155 -41.81 18.52 22.61
CA VAL A 155 -40.99 19.50 23.34
C VAL A 155 -41.59 20.91 23.20
N PRO A 156 -41.81 21.64 24.31
CA PRO A 156 -42.19 23.04 24.26
C PRO A 156 -41.20 23.88 23.46
N SER A 157 -41.67 24.92 22.75
CA SER A 157 -40.81 25.78 21.92
C SER A 157 -39.66 26.44 22.69
N VAL A 158 -39.79 26.60 24.02
CA VAL A 158 -38.77 27.20 24.89
C VAL A 158 -37.59 26.23 25.12
N ASP A 159 -37.87 24.93 25.20
CA ASP A 159 -36.86 23.90 25.48
C ASP A 159 -36.29 23.26 24.21
N LEU A 160 -36.89 23.54 23.05
CA LEU A 160 -36.50 22.97 21.76
C LEU A 160 -35.03 23.21 21.38
N PRO A 161 -34.41 24.40 21.60
CA PRO A 161 -32.99 24.60 21.29
C PRO A 161 -32.07 23.64 22.07
N ARG A 162 -32.41 23.39 23.34
CA ARG A 162 -31.64 22.48 24.19
C ARG A 162 -31.78 21.04 23.73
N ALA A 163 -33.03 20.62 23.51
CA ALA A 163 -33.34 19.28 23.01
C ALA A 163 -32.65 19.01 21.66
N TYR A 164 -32.65 19.99 20.75
CA TYR A 164 -31.96 19.88 19.46
C TYR A 164 -30.47 19.63 19.64
N VAL A 165 -29.77 20.47 20.41
CA VAL A 165 -28.32 20.32 20.66
C VAL A 165 -28.00 18.97 21.30
N ASP A 166 -28.78 18.56 22.29
CA ASP A 166 -28.54 17.29 23.00
C ASP A 166 -28.79 16.08 22.09
N VAL A 167 -29.69 16.18 21.11
CA VAL A 167 -29.92 15.13 20.12
C VAL A 167 -28.84 15.11 19.04
N VAL A 168 -28.36 16.26 18.57
CA VAL A 168 -27.20 16.32 17.66
C VAL A 168 -25.98 15.65 18.31
N LYS A 169 -25.68 15.98 19.57
CA LYS A 169 -24.61 15.30 20.34
C LYS A 169 -24.81 13.80 20.40
N GLY A 170 -26.05 13.36 20.67
CA GLY A 170 -26.42 11.96 20.71
C GLY A 170 -26.20 11.26 19.37
N ILE A 171 -26.59 11.88 18.26
CA ILE A 171 -26.39 11.34 16.91
C ILE A 171 -24.90 11.22 16.59
N LEU A 172 -24.10 12.26 16.87
CA LEU A 172 -22.65 12.21 16.66
C LEU A 172 -22.00 11.06 17.44
N HIS A 173 -22.40 10.89 18.71
CA HIS A 173 -21.92 9.80 19.56
C HIS A 173 -22.33 8.41 19.06
N ILE A 174 -23.60 8.24 18.67
CA ILE A 174 -24.10 6.98 18.13
C ILE A 174 -23.48 6.67 16.77
N ALA A 175 -23.26 7.68 15.93
CA ALA A 175 -22.63 7.49 14.63
C ALA A 175 -21.18 6.99 14.76
N GLU A 176 -20.39 7.50 15.71
CA GLU A 176 -19.06 6.94 15.99
C GLU A 176 -19.13 5.49 16.47
N LYS A 177 -20.01 5.19 17.42
CA LYS A 177 -20.29 3.81 17.84
C LYS A 177 -20.73 2.89 16.69
N MET A 178 -21.55 3.40 15.77
CA MET A 178 -21.98 2.65 14.59
C MET A 178 -20.84 2.43 13.59
N LYS A 179 -19.91 3.39 13.46
CA LYS A 179 -18.68 3.20 12.66
C LYS A 179 -17.80 2.12 13.27
N GLU A 180 -17.67 2.09 14.60
CA GLU A 180 -16.98 1.02 15.33
C GLU A 180 -17.67 -0.32 15.10
N ASP A 181 -18.98 -0.42 15.36
CA ASP A 181 -19.79 -1.64 15.18
C ASP A 181 -19.69 -2.13 13.72
N MET A 182 -19.74 -1.23 12.73
CA MET A 182 -19.60 -1.55 11.31
C MET A 182 -18.19 -2.00 10.99
N THR A 183 -17.16 -1.35 11.55
CA THR A 183 -15.76 -1.75 11.36
C THR A 183 -15.54 -3.15 11.94
N ASP A 184 -16.04 -3.42 13.15
CA ASP A 184 -15.93 -4.73 13.79
C ASP A 184 -16.69 -5.81 13.03
N PHE A 185 -17.91 -5.51 12.56
CA PHE A 185 -18.69 -6.41 11.72
C PHE A 185 -17.96 -6.72 10.40
N VAL A 186 -17.51 -5.67 9.72
CA VAL A 186 -16.76 -5.77 8.45
C VAL A 186 -15.50 -6.59 8.66
N LEU A 187 -14.70 -6.30 9.70
CA LEU A 187 -13.49 -7.05 10.05
C LEU A 187 -13.79 -8.50 10.43
N GLY A 188 -14.91 -8.77 11.09
CA GLY A 188 -15.36 -10.13 11.41
C GLY A 188 -15.76 -10.95 10.18
N THR A 189 -16.18 -10.30 9.10
CA THR A 189 -16.52 -10.95 7.82
C THR A 189 -15.38 -11.02 6.82
N TRP A 190 -14.29 -10.27 7.03
CA TRP A 190 -13.18 -10.22 6.10
C TRP A 190 -12.42 -11.54 6.01
N THR A 191 -12.06 -11.90 4.79
CA THR A 191 -11.01 -12.88 4.55
C THR A 191 -9.64 -12.20 4.57
N GLU A 192 -8.57 -12.99 4.68
CA GLU A 192 -7.20 -12.47 4.55
C GLU A 192 -6.96 -11.83 3.16
N SER A 193 -7.73 -12.24 2.13
CA SER A 193 -7.65 -11.62 0.81
C SER A 193 -8.28 -10.24 0.78
N ASP A 194 -9.41 -10.06 1.48
CA ASP A 194 -10.09 -8.76 1.61
C ASP A 194 -9.23 -7.78 2.41
N ALA A 195 -8.63 -8.26 3.51
CA ALA A 195 -7.67 -7.48 4.28
C ALA A 195 -6.48 -7.04 3.42
N LYS A 196 -5.92 -7.92 2.58
CA LYS A 196 -4.85 -7.58 1.63
C LYS A 196 -5.29 -6.54 0.60
N ALA A 197 -6.47 -6.71 0.00
CA ALA A 197 -7.00 -5.76 -0.98
C ALA A 197 -7.23 -4.38 -0.34
N TRP A 198 -7.78 -4.34 0.87
CA TRP A 198 -7.97 -3.11 1.62
C TRP A 198 -6.65 -2.42 1.97
N VAL A 199 -5.66 -3.16 2.50
CA VAL A 199 -4.32 -2.61 2.79
C VAL A 199 -3.66 -2.08 1.52
N LYS A 200 -3.79 -2.78 0.40
CA LYS A 200 -3.29 -2.36 -0.91
C LYS A 200 -3.93 -1.05 -1.36
N GLN A 201 -5.25 -0.95 -1.35
CA GLN A 201 -5.95 0.29 -1.70
C GLN A 201 -5.54 1.44 -0.79
N LYS A 202 -5.51 1.19 0.53
CA LYS A 202 -5.14 2.21 1.50
C LYS A 202 -3.69 2.69 1.33
N ALA A 203 -2.78 1.79 0.97
CA ALA A 203 -1.41 2.14 0.65
C ALA A 203 -1.36 3.06 -0.58
N MET A 204 -2.03 2.71 -1.69
CA MET A 204 -2.11 3.54 -2.90
C MET A 204 -2.66 4.94 -2.61
N ASP A 205 -3.76 5.04 -1.87
CA ASP A 205 -4.35 6.34 -1.48
C ASP A 205 -3.36 7.19 -0.67
N MET A 206 -2.63 6.56 0.25
CA MET A 206 -1.63 7.23 1.09
C MET A 206 -0.38 7.63 0.30
N GLU A 207 0.05 6.82 -0.67
CA GLU A 207 1.12 7.17 -1.59
C GLU A 207 0.76 8.40 -2.41
N HIS A 208 -0.44 8.44 -2.99
CA HIS A 208 -0.93 9.59 -3.74
C HIS A 208 -0.93 10.85 -2.89
N LEU A 209 -1.50 10.77 -1.69
CA LEU A 209 -1.53 11.88 -0.74
C LEU A 209 -0.11 12.38 -0.43
N ALA A 210 0.81 11.47 -0.12
CA ALA A 210 2.18 11.81 0.25
C ALA A 210 2.98 12.39 -0.93
N VAL A 211 2.81 11.86 -2.15
CA VAL A 211 3.42 12.43 -3.35
C VAL A 211 2.85 13.81 -3.64
N PHE A 212 1.53 14.01 -3.56
CA PHE A 212 0.92 15.31 -3.83
C PHE A 212 1.17 16.36 -2.74
N GLU A 213 1.50 15.95 -1.51
CA GLU A 213 2.01 16.85 -0.46
C GLU A 213 3.39 17.40 -0.83
N LEU A 214 4.23 16.59 -1.49
CA LEU A 214 5.61 16.93 -1.84
C LEU A 214 5.75 17.58 -3.22
N PHE A 215 4.88 17.22 -4.16
CA PHE A 215 4.97 17.59 -5.57
C PHE A 215 3.60 18.06 -6.09
N SER A 216 3.60 19.14 -6.87
CA SER A 216 2.39 19.52 -7.60
C SER A 216 2.00 18.45 -8.63
N SER A 217 0.70 18.25 -8.85
CA SER A 217 0.18 17.31 -9.85
C SER A 217 0.84 17.47 -11.24
N LYS A 218 1.04 18.72 -11.68
CA LYS A 218 1.76 19.01 -12.94
C LYS A 218 3.21 18.52 -12.90
N ALA A 219 3.94 18.79 -11.83
CA ALA A 219 5.34 18.35 -11.70
C ALA A 219 5.48 16.82 -11.68
N VAL A 220 4.52 16.11 -11.06
CA VAL A 220 4.47 14.64 -11.07
C VAL A 220 4.35 14.13 -12.51
N ARG A 221 3.41 14.67 -13.28
CA ARG A 221 3.19 14.29 -14.70
C ARG A 221 4.39 14.62 -15.58
N ASP A 222 4.91 15.84 -15.48
CA ASP A 222 6.04 16.32 -16.28
C ASP A 222 7.29 15.47 -16.02
N SER A 223 7.60 15.21 -14.74
CA SER A 223 8.74 14.36 -14.35
C SER A 223 8.58 12.92 -14.82
N PHE A 224 7.39 12.34 -14.71
CA PHE A 224 7.14 10.97 -15.17
C PHE A 224 7.26 10.86 -16.70
N ARG A 225 6.73 11.85 -17.45
CA ARG A 225 6.84 11.91 -18.91
C ARG A 225 8.28 12.13 -19.37
N GLU A 226 9.04 12.99 -18.70
CA GLU A 226 10.46 13.18 -18.97
C GLU A 226 11.24 11.87 -18.78
N TRP A 227 10.95 11.15 -17.70
CA TRP A 227 11.57 9.85 -17.39
C TRP A 227 11.26 8.76 -18.43
N LEU A 228 9.99 8.66 -18.86
CA LEU A 228 9.56 7.75 -19.93
C LEU A 228 10.09 8.16 -21.32
N GLY A 229 10.32 9.46 -21.53
CA GLY A 229 10.61 10.08 -22.82
C GLY A 229 9.36 10.73 -23.43
N PRO A 230 9.44 11.99 -23.91
CA PRO A 230 8.27 12.82 -24.21
C PRO A 230 7.34 12.28 -25.29
N GLU A 231 7.84 11.45 -26.20
CA GLU A 231 7.09 10.88 -27.32
C GLU A 231 6.64 9.43 -27.07
N THR A 232 6.93 8.87 -25.89
CA THR A 232 6.69 7.45 -25.61
C THR A 232 5.30 7.27 -25.01
N PRO A 233 4.41 6.46 -25.61
CA PRO A 233 3.11 6.18 -25.02
C PRO A 233 3.28 5.44 -23.68
N ILE A 234 2.43 5.75 -22.72
CA ILE A 234 2.40 5.07 -21.42
C ILE A 234 1.71 3.73 -21.64
N ASN A 235 2.49 2.66 -21.73
CA ASN A 235 1.98 1.30 -21.78
C ASN A 235 2.92 0.37 -21.00
N LYS A 236 2.43 -0.83 -20.67
CA LYS A 236 3.18 -1.83 -19.91
C LYS A 236 4.58 -2.09 -20.46
N LYS A 237 4.71 -2.16 -21.79
CA LYS A 237 5.98 -2.46 -22.47
C LYS A 237 7.00 -1.32 -22.34
N THR A 238 6.58 -0.07 -22.52
CA THR A 238 7.45 1.11 -22.39
C THR A 238 7.86 1.32 -20.95
N LEU A 239 6.94 1.13 -20.00
CA LEU A 239 7.23 1.15 -18.57
C LEU A 239 8.23 0.05 -18.20
N ALA A 240 8.00 -1.19 -18.64
CA ALA A 240 8.93 -2.30 -18.40
C ALA A 240 10.34 -2.02 -18.93
N SER A 241 10.46 -1.55 -20.18
CA SER A 241 11.74 -1.19 -20.79
C SER A 241 12.48 -0.12 -19.97
N ARG A 242 11.77 0.91 -19.49
CA ARG A 242 12.35 1.98 -18.66
C ARG A 242 12.76 1.50 -17.28
N VAL A 243 11.95 0.66 -16.64
CA VAL A 243 12.29 0.00 -15.38
C VAL A 243 13.55 -0.86 -15.53
N ILE A 244 13.64 -1.68 -16.59
CA ILE A 244 14.83 -2.50 -16.87
C ILE A 244 16.07 -1.62 -17.10
N LYS A 245 15.94 -0.51 -17.83
CA LYS A 245 17.03 0.44 -18.03
C LYS A 245 17.51 1.06 -16.71
N ALA A 246 16.58 1.43 -15.82
CA ALA A 246 16.91 1.96 -14.50
C ALA A 246 17.61 0.91 -13.63
N ILE A 247 17.09 -0.32 -13.58
CA ILE A 247 17.70 -1.46 -12.86
C ILE A 247 19.10 -1.78 -13.42
N GLY A 248 19.28 -1.67 -14.73
CA GLY A 248 20.53 -1.95 -15.42
C GLY A 248 21.61 -0.88 -15.29
N SER A 249 21.28 0.27 -14.69
CA SER A 249 22.25 1.35 -14.48
C SER A 249 23.35 0.93 -13.49
N GLN A 250 24.53 1.53 -13.65
CA GLN A 250 25.63 1.38 -12.70
C GLN A 250 25.43 2.21 -11.42
N SER A 251 24.59 3.25 -11.52
CA SER A 251 24.22 4.11 -10.40
C SER A 251 23.00 3.53 -9.69
N PRO A 252 22.98 3.52 -8.35
CA PRO A 252 21.86 3.00 -7.59
C PRO A 252 20.60 3.81 -7.91
N VAL A 253 19.48 3.13 -8.12
CA VAL A 253 18.18 3.79 -8.24
C VAL A 253 17.94 4.61 -6.97
N SER A 254 17.51 5.87 -7.14
CA SER A 254 17.21 6.76 -6.02
C SER A 254 16.00 7.62 -6.35
N PRO A 255 15.09 7.85 -5.40
CA PRO A 255 14.00 8.81 -5.59
C PRO A 255 14.47 10.27 -5.46
N PHE A 256 15.70 10.51 -4.99
CA PHE A 256 16.22 11.86 -4.70
C PHE A 256 17.61 12.10 -5.29
N PRO A 257 17.93 13.36 -5.67
CA PRO A 257 19.28 13.75 -6.08
C PRO A 257 20.30 13.53 -4.94
N PRO A 258 21.60 13.37 -5.27
CA PRO A 258 22.25 13.61 -6.57
C PRO A 258 22.49 12.36 -7.43
N SER A 259 21.62 11.33 -7.38
CA SER A 259 21.81 10.14 -8.23
C SER A 259 21.66 10.47 -9.72
N ASP A 260 22.44 9.82 -10.59
CA ASP A 260 22.23 9.83 -12.05
C ASP A 260 21.05 8.96 -12.49
N ASN A 261 20.54 8.12 -11.57
CA ASN A 261 19.47 7.17 -11.82
C ASN A 261 18.24 7.54 -10.98
N LEU A 262 17.68 8.71 -11.29
CA LEU A 262 16.52 9.25 -10.58
C LEU A 262 15.23 8.56 -11.01
N LEU A 263 14.47 8.14 -10.01
CA LEU A 263 13.11 7.65 -10.18
C LEU A 263 12.13 8.84 -10.11
N PRO A 264 11.09 8.88 -10.97
CA PRO A 264 10.07 9.91 -10.92
C PRO A 264 9.19 9.74 -9.67
N PRO A 265 8.46 10.79 -9.23
CA PRO A 265 7.68 10.77 -7.99
C PRO A 265 6.71 9.57 -7.83
N PRO A 266 6.00 9.08 -8.87
CA PRO A 266 5.15 7.88 -8.74
C PRO A 266 5.90 6.61 -8.32
N LEU A 267 7.21 6.55 -8.55
CA LEU A 267 8.06 5.41 -8.21
C LEU A 267 8.78 5.57 -6.88
N MET A 268 8.53 6.67 -6.15
CA MET A 268 9.25 6.99 -4.92
C MET A 268 9.14 5.89 -3.86
N PHE A 269 7.94 5.34 -3.65
CA PHE A 269 7.70 4.30 -2.65
C PHE A 269 8.21 2.92 -3.08
N SER A 270 8.20 2.63 -4.38
CA SER A 270 8.80 1.44 -4.97
C SER A 270 10.33 1.50 -5.11
N SER A 271 10.96 2.62 -4.76
CA SER A 271 12.42 2.79 -4.92
C SER A 271 13.25 1.74 -4.18
N HIS A 272 12.81 1.32 -2.98
CA HIS A 272 13.45 0.25 -2.22
C HIS A 272 13.38 -1.09 -2.95
N ASP A 273 12.22 -1.41 -3.53
CA ASP A 273 12.03 -2.63 -4.30
C ASP A 273 12.90 -2.63 -5.57
N PHE A 274 12.97 -1.50 -6.27
CA PHE A 274 13.86 -1.35 -7.43
C PHE A 274 15.34 -1.49 -7.07
N LEU A 275 15.79 -0.93 -5.95
CA LEU A 275 17.18 -1.07 -5.52
C LEU A 275 17.51 -2.53 -5.18
N ARG A 276 16.59 -3.21 -4.49
CA ARG A 276 16.72 -4.64 -4.21
C ARG A 276 16.76 -5.46 -5.50
N ILE A 277 15.91 -5.16 -6.47
CA ILE A 277 15.90 -5.82 -7.78
C ILE A 277 17.22 -5.57 -8.54
N GLN A 278 17.75 -4.35 -8.48
CA GLN A 278 19.06 -3.98 -9.06
C GLN A 278 20.18 -4.79 -8.41
N ASN A 279 20.23 -4.86 -7.08
CA ASN A 279 21.24 -5.63 -6.34
C ASN A 279 21.14 -7.13 -6.65
N LEU A 280 19.91 -7.69 -6.69
CA LEU A 280 19.69 -9.09 -7.08
C LEU A 280 20.15 -9.35 -8.52
N SER A 281 19.84 -8.46 -9.46
CA SER A 281 20.28 -8.61 -10.86
C SER A 281 21.81 -8.58 -10.98
N GLN A 282 22.47 -7.72 -10.20
CA GLN A 282 23.93 -7.68 -10.10
C GLN A 282 24.50 -8.95 -9.48
N ALA A 283 23.89 -9.47 -8.42
CA ALA A 283 24.26 -10.74 -7.81
C ALA A 283 24.17 -11.90 -8.82
N ILE A 284 23.08 -12.01 -9.58
CA ILE A 284 22.92 -13.05 -10.62
C ILE A 284 24.04 -12.93 -11.67
N ALA A 285 24.35 -11.73 -12.14
CA ALA A 285 25.42 -11.50 -13.10
C ALA A 285 26.81 -11.82 -12.53
N ILE A 286 27.07 -11.53 -11.25
CA ILE A 286 28.30 -11.91 -10.54
C ILE A 286 28.42 -13.44 -10.49
N VAL A 287 27.38 -14.14 -10.03
CA VAL A 287 27.37 -15.61 -9.93
C VAL A 287 27.63 -16.26 -11.29
N ALA A 288 26.95 -15.80 -12.34
CA ALA A 288 27.17 -16.26 -13.70
C ALA A 288 28.61 -16.00 -14.18
N SER A 289 29.18 -14.85 -13.83
CA SER A 289 30.55 -14.50 -14.18
C SER A 289 31.56 -15.41 -13.45
N LEU A 290 31.38 -15.65 -12.15
CA LEU A 290 32.25 -16.53 -11.36
C LEU A 290 32.16 -17.98 -11.83
N ARG A 291 30.96 -18.44 -12.21
CA ARG A 291 30.76 -19.75 -12.83
C ARG A 291 31.60 -19.94 -14.08
N SER A 292 31.83 -18.89 -14.87
CA SER A 292 32.68 -18.99 -16.07
C SER A 292 34.17 -19.24 -15.78
N LEU A 293 34.62 -18.96 -14.55
CA LEU A 293 36.00 -19.18 -14.10
C LEU A 293 36.24 -20.60 -13.60
N VAL A 294 35.20 -21.27 -13.09
CA VAL A 294 35.28 -22.63 -12.54
C VAL A 294 34.77 -23.62 -13.58
N ARG A 295 35.62 -24.57 -13.99
CA ARG A 295 35.14 -25.65 -14.86
C ARG A 295 34.35 -26.65 -14.02
N PRO A 296 33.10 -26.95 -14.37
CA PRO A 296 32.33 -27.96 -13.67
C PRO A 296 33.06 -29.31 -13.70
N THR A 297 33.17 -29.95 -12.53
CA THR A 297 33.65 -31.33 -12.41
C THR A 297 32.43 -32.21 -12.19
N HIS A 298 32.22 -33.15 -13.12
CA HIS A 298 30.95 -33.81 -13.44
C HIS A 298 30.07 -34.40 -12.31
N ASP A 299 30.46 -34.38 -11.04
CA ASP A 299 29.74 -35.03 -9.92
C ASP A 299 29.36 -34.11 -8.75
N ASN A 300 29.78 -32.83 -8.69
CA ASN A 300 29.57 -32.01 -7.48
C ASN A 300 29.35 -30.51 -7.73
N ASP A 301 28.75 -30.13 -8.86
CA ASP A 301 28.74 -28.74 -9.35
C ASP A 301 27.76 -27.77 -8.66
N TYR A 302 26.75 -28.28 -7.95
CA TYR A 302 25.66 -27.46 -7.39
C TYR A 302 25.91 -26.85 -6.00
N PRO A 303 26.64 -27.49 -5.05
CA PRO A 303 26.74 -26.99 -3.69
C PRO A 303 27.43 -25.63 -3.57
N TRP A 304 28.50 -25.37 -4.34
CA TRP A 304 29.26 -24.12 -4.22
C TRP A 304 28.50 -22.93 -4.80
N LEU A 305 27.87 -23.10 -5.97
CA LEU A 305 27.08 -22.03 -6.60
C LEU A 305 25.89 -21.66 -5.73
N SER A 306 25.27 -22.66 -5.07
CA SER A 306 24.19 -22.43 -4.10
C SER A 306 24.68 -21.59 -2.93
N ARG A 307 25.87 -21.90 -2.37
CA ARG A 307 26.44 -21.10 -1.26
C ARG A 307 26.74 -19.67 -1.69
N VAL A 308 27.39 -19.49 -2.84
CA VAL A 308 27.71 -18.15 -3.38
C VAL A 308 26.42 -17.36 -3.64
N TRP A 309 25.41 -17.98 -4.23
CA TRP A 309 24.10 -17.36 -4.43
C TRP A 309 23.47 -16.97 -3.09
N THR A 310 23.41 -17.87 -2.11
CA THR A 310 22.85 -17.57 -0.78
C THR A 310 23.55 -16.40 -0.11
N LEU A 311 24.90 -16.31 -0.18
CA LEU A 311 25.65 -15.19 0.38
C LEU A 311 25.26 -13.86 -0.30
N LEU A 312 25.19 -13.84 -1.63
CA LEU A 312 24.84 -12.64 -2.38
C LEU A 312 23.35 -12.27 -2.27
N GLU A 313 22.47 -13.25 -2.13
CA GLU A 313 21.03 -13.04 -1.92
C GLU A 313 20.77 -12.41 -0.56
N ILE A 314 21.43 -12.90 0.50
CA ILE A 314 21.37 -12.28 1.84
C ILE A 314 21.84 -10.83 1.78
N GLU A 315 22.93 -10.58 1.06
CA GLU A 315 23.48 -9.23 0.90
C GLU A 315 22.53 -8.30 0.13
N ALA A 316 21.93 -8.79 -0.96
CA ALA A 316 20.97 -8.03 -1.74
C ALA A 316 19.66 -7.75 -0.98
N ASP A 317 19.35 -8.57 0.03
CA ASP A 317 18.15 -8.46 0.87
C ASP A 317 18.33 -7.59 2.12
N LYS A 318 19.57 -7.16 2.44
CA LYS A 318 19.85 -6.25 3.57
C LYS A 318 19.11 -4.92 3.40
N ASP A 319 18.68 -4.34 4.52
CA ASP A 319 18.01 -3.06 4.53
C ASP A 319 18.98 -1.94 4.13
N ILE A 320 18.50 -1.00 3.29
CA ILE A 320 19.27 0.13 2.73
C ILE A 320 19.94 0.98 3.83
N TRP A 321 19.37 0.96 5.02
CA TRP A 321 19.81 1.76 6.15
C TRP A 321 20.99 1.17 6.92
N GLU A 322 21.35 -0.09 6.66
CA GLU A 322 22.54 -0.70 7.25
C GLU A 322 23.75 -0.44 6.35
N PRO A 323 24.83 0.20 6.85
CA PRO A 323 26.06 0.37 6.08
C PRO A 323 26.66 -1.01 5.81
N ALA A 324 26.40 -1.51 4.60
CA ALA A 324 26.88 -2.79 4.14
C ALA A 324 28.37 -2.68 3.78
N GLU A 325 29.26 -2.97 4.73
CA GLU A 325 30.57 -3.51 4.38
C GLU A 325 30.33 -4.92 3.80
N THR A 326 30.07 -4.99 2.50
CA THR A 326 30.00 -6.25 1.76
C THR A 326 31.31 -7.01 1.97
N LYS A 327 31.30 -8.07 2.78
CA LYS A 327 32.46 -8.94 3.01
C LYS A 327 32.64 -9.88 1.81
N LEU A 328 33.03 -9.29 0.66
CA LEU A 328 33.37 -9.99 -0.58
C LEU A 328 34.56 -10.95 -0.42
N ILE A 329 35.29 -10.86 0.71
CA ILE A 329 36.44 -11.71 1.06
C ILE A 329 36.09 -13.20 0.99
N ASN A 330 34.85 -13.58 1.28
CA ASN A 330 34.42 -14.97 1.27
C ASN A 330 34.19 -15.53 -0.15
N LEU A 331 34.02 -14.68 -1.17
CA LEU A 331 33.72 -15.15 -2.54
C LEU A 331 34.93 -15.77 -3.22
N GLU A 332 36.13 -15.19 -3.01
CA GLU A 332 37.37 -15.71 -3.56
C GLU A 332 37.67 -17.12 -3.05
N ASP A 333 37.48 -17.32 -1.75
CA ASP A 333 37.74 -18.61 -1.07
C ASP A 333 36.79 -19.70 -1.55
N GLU A 334 35.50 -19.37 -1.70
CA GLU A 334 34.50 -20.32 -2.25
C GLU A 334 34.83 -20.72 -3.70
N VAL A 335 35.30 -19.77 -4.52
CA VAL A 335 35.70 -20.05 -5.90
C VAL A 335 36.96 -20.91 -5.96
N ILE A 336 37.94 -20.68 -5.08
CA ILE A 336 39.15 -21.53 -4.97
C ILE A 336 38.79 -22.94 -4.51
N GLN A 337 37.91 -23.05 -3.52
CA GLN A 337 37.45 -24.34 -3.01
C GLN A 337 36.70 -25.11 -4.12
N ALA A 338 35.86 -24.42 -4.89
CA ALA A 338 35.13 -25.01 -6.01
C ALA A 338 36.07 -25.48 -7.14
N ALA A 339 37.14 -24.73 -7.41
CA ALA A 339 38.15 -25.12 -8.40
C ALA A 339 39.04 -26.29 -7.95
N SER A 340 38.91 -26.76 -6.70
CA SER A 340 39.72 -27.84 -6.12
C SER A 340 41.24 -27.58 -6.16
N LEU A 341 41.65 -26.30 -6.12
CA LEU A 341 43.05 -25.87 -6.22
C LEU A 341 43.77 -25.80 -4.87
N ASN A 342 43.32 -26.56 -3.86
CA ASN A 342 43.78 -26.42 -2.46
C ASN A 342 45.30 -26.57 -2.25
N HIS A 343 46.02 -27.20 -3.17
CA HIS A 343 47.45 -27.48 -3.04
C HIS A 343 48.37 -26.63 -3.94
N ASP A 344 47.81 -25.83 -4.86
CA ASP A 344 48.59 -25.02 -5.80
C ASP A 344 48.46 -23.53 -5.49
N SER A 345 49.40 -23.00 -4.71
CA SER A 345 49.40 -21.59 -4.28
C SER A 345 49.49 -20.61 -5.46
N GLU A 346 50.14 -20.97 -6.56
CA GLU A 346 50.28 -20.09 -7.71
C GLU A 346 48.97 -20.04 -8.51
N ALA A 347 48.35 -21.20 -8.73
CA ALA A 347 47.03 -21.26 -9.35
C ALA A 347 45.95 -20.56 -8.51
N GLN A 348 46.00 -20.68 -7.18
CA GLN A 348 45.13 -19.94 -6.28
C GLN A 348 45.29 -18.42 -6.43
N SER A 349 46.53 -17.91 -6.43
CA SER A 349 46.78 -16.48 -6.59
C SER A 349 46.23 -15.97 -7.94
N ARG A 350 46.49 -16.70 -9.02
CA ARG A 350 45.98 -16.35 -10.36
C ARG A 350 44.46 -16.36 -10.43
N LEU A 351 43.81 -17.31 -9.73
CA LEU A 351 42.35 -17.40 -9.67
C LEU A 351 41.75 -16.26 -8.84
N ARG A 352 42.37 -15.88 -7.70
CA ARG A 352 41.96 -14.69 -6.94
C ARG A 352 42.04 -13.43 -7.79
N ASP A 353 43.14 -13.24 -8.51
CA ASP A 353 43.31 -12.11 -9.42
C ASP A 353 42.27 -12.10 -10.54
N ALA A 354 41.85 -13.28 -11.02
CA ALA A 354 40.76 -13.41 -11.99
C ALA A 354 39.42 -13.04 -11.37
N VAL A 355 39.08 -13.57 -10.20
CA VAL A 355 37.86 -13.25 -9.44
C VAL A 355 37.78 -11.75 -9.17
N GLN A 356 38.84 -11.13 -8.64
CA GLN A 356 38.88 -9.69 -8.38
C GLN A 356 38.68 -8.86 -9.64
N ARG A 357 39.30 -9.25 -10.77
CA ARG A 357 39.08 -8.59 -12.06
C ARG A 357 37.64 -8.75 -12.52
N THR A 358 37.04 -9.92 -12.34
CA THR A 358 35.66 -10.20 -12.73
C THR A 358 34.63 -9.46 -11.88
N LEU A 359 34.91 -9.24 -10.60
CA LEU A 359 34.05 -8.49 -9.66
C LEU A 359 34.09 -6.96 -9.87
N ARG A 360 35.02 -6.44 -10.68
CA ARG A 360 35.02 -5.01 -11.05
C ARG A 360 33.80 -4.72 -11.93
N LYS A 361 33.13 -3.58 -11.66
CA LYS A 361 31.97 -3.11 -12.43
C LYS A 361 32.27 -2.97 -13.93
N ASP A 362 33.53 -2.65 -14.27
CA ASP A 362 33.99 -2.46 -15.65
C ASP A 362 34.46 -3.76 -16.33
N SER A 363 34.29 -4.92 -15.68
CA SER A 363 34.65 -6.21 -16.25
C SER A 363 33.83 -6.48 -17.52
N PRO A 364 34.45 -6.77 -18.68
CA PRO A 364 33.72 -6.99 -19.93
C PRO A 364 32.82 -8.24 -19.86
N VAL A 365 33.21 -9.24 -19.07
CA VAL A 365 32.41 -10.45 -18.85
C VAL A 365 31.14 -10.11 -18.06
N PHE A 366 31.27 -9.33 -16.99
CA PHE A 366 30.15 -8.88 -16.19
C PHE A 366 29.19 -8.02 -17.01
N LEU A 367 29.70 -7.02 -17.73
CA LEU A 367 28.89 -6.14 -18.57
C LEU A 367 28.15 -6.91 -19.68
N LEU A 368 28.80 -7.89 -20.32
CA LEU A 368 28.18 -8.73 -21.33
C LEU A 368 27.05 -9.59 -20.75
N LEU A 369 27.27 -10.22 -19.60
CA LEU A 369 26.26 -11.06 -18.94
C LEU A 369 25.09 -10.22 -18.42
N MET A 370 25.37 -9.07 -17.80
CA MET A 370 24.34 -8.12 -17.36
C MET A 370 23.50 -7.62 -18.53
N SER A 371 24.12 -7.23 -19.65
CA SER A 371 23.38 -6.79 -20.83
C SER A 371 22.46 -7.89 -21.39
N ARG A 372 22.93 -9.14 -21.44
CA ARG A 372 22.11 -10.30 -21.88
C ARG A 372 20.97 -10.60 -20.93
N LEU A 373 21.23 -10.54 -19.62
CA LEU A 373 20.26 -10.69 -18.55
C LEU A 373 19.11 -9.69 -18.72
N LEU A 374 19.44 -8.40 -18.80
CA LEU A 374 18.47 -7.32 -18.92
C LEU A 374 17.67 -7.41 -20.22
N ALA A 375 18.32 -7.72 -21.35
CA ALA A 375 17.62 -7.94 -22.62
C ALA A 375 16.65 -9.13 -22.56
N GLY A 376 17.02 -10.21 -21.87
CA GLY A 376 16.13 -11.36 -21.64
C GLY A 376 14.92 -11.00 -20.78
N LEU A 377 15.14 -10.26 -19.68
CA LEU A 377 14.07 -9.77 -18.81
C LEU A 377 13.13 -8.81 -19.56
N GLU A 378 13.68 -7.86 -20.31
CA GLU A 378 12.91 -6.90 -21.11
C GLU A 378 12.04 -7.62 -22.15
N ALA A 379 12.62 -8.57 -22.91
CA ALA A 379 11.87 -9.35 -23.89
C ALA A 379 10.71 -10.11 -23.24
N ARG A 380 10.95 -10.71 -22.07
CA ARG A 380 9.95 -11.49 -21.34
C ARG A 380 8.85 -10.64 -20.67
N LEU A 381 9.17 -9.42 -20.26
CA LEU A 381 8.20 -8.46 -19.73
C LEU A 381 7.35 -7.83 -20.85
N ALA A 382 7.91 -7.71 -22.05
CA ALA A 382 7.20 -7.22 -23.23
C ALA A 382 6.23 -8.25 -23.82
N GLU A 383 6.38 -9.54 -23.50
CA GLU A 383 5.41 -10.57 -23.85
C GLU A 383 4.14 -10.39 -23.01
N GLU A 384 3.01 -10.21 -23.69
CA GLU A 384 1.70 -10.23 -23.04
C GLU A 384 1.51 -11.58 -22.35
N ASP A 385 0.99 -11.53 -21.12
CA ASP A 385 0.63 -12.75 -20.41
C ASP A 385 -0.41 -13.48 -21.28
N PRO A 386 -0.22 -14.79 -21.54
CA PRO A 386 -1.18 -15.54 -22.32
C PRO A 386 -2.56 -15.34 -21.68
N PRO A 387 -3.62 -15.07 -22.48
CA PRO A 387 -4.94 -14.89 -21.91
C PRO A 387 -5.22 -16.09 -21.01
N PRO A 388 -5.74 -15.87 -19.79
CA PRO A 388 -5.97 -16.95 -18.84
C PRO A 388 -6.70 -18.05 -19.59
N SER A 389 -6.08 -19.23 -19.67
CA SER A 389 -6.63 -20.35 -20.43
C SER A 389 -8.08 -20.49 -20.01
N GLN A 390 -9.01 -20.28 -20.94
CA GLN A 390 -10.45 -20.34 -20.65
C GLN A 390 -10.77 -21.77 -20.23
N ILE A 391 -10.58 -22.07 -18.95
CA ILE A 391 -11.01 -23.33 -18.36
C ILE A 391 -12.53 -23.28 -18.47
N PRO A 392 -13.17 -24.23 -19.17
CA PRO A 392 -14.62 -24.23 -19.34
C PRO A 392 -15.31 -24.24 -17.98
N ILE A 393 -15.87 -23.11 -17.58
CA ILE A 393 -16.55 -22.91 -16.28
C ILE A 393 -17.82 -23.79 -16.19
N GLN A 394 -18.36 -24.20 -17.33
CA GLN A 394 -19.49 -25.12 -17.40
C GLN A 394 -19.03 -26.53 -17.79
N MET A 395 -18.90 -27.40 -16.79
CA MET A 395 -19.01 -28.84 -17.05
C MET A 395 -20.45 -29.16 -17.47
N ARG A 396 -20.62 -29.91 -18.57
CA ARG A 396 -21.93 -30.33 -19.13
C ARG A 396 -22.77 -31.24 -18.21
N THR A 397 -22.40 -31.41 -16.94
CA THR A 397 -23.04 -32.34 -15.99
C THR A 397 -24.12 -31.68 -15.11
N GLY A 398 -24.54 -30.45 -15.38
CA GLY A 398 -25.75 -29.86 -14.77
C GLY A 398 -25.65 -29.50 -13.28
N ARG A 399 -24.50 -29.71 -12.64
CA ARG A 399 -24.22 -29.20 -11.28
C ARG A 399 -23.39 -27.93 -11.38
N LYS A 400 -24.00 -26.79 -11.00
CA LYS A 400 -23.27 -25.54 -10.75
C LYS A 400 -22.39 -25.75 -9.53
N LEU A 401 -21.11 -25.99 -9.76
CA LEU A 401 -20.08 -25.91 -8.74
C LEU A 401 -19.88 -24.43 -8.43
N GLN A 402 -20.37 -23.95 -7.28
CA GLN A 402 -19.89 -22.71 -6.69
C GLN A 402 -18.45 -22.96 -6.21
N ILE A 403 -17.52 -23.03 -7.16
CA ILE A 403 -16.10 -22.96 -6.83
C ILE A 403 -15.89 -21.53 -6.38
N ASN A 404 -15.51 -21.36 -5.12
CA ASN A 404 -15.12 -20.09 -4.56
C ASN A 404 -13.75 -19.72 -5.15
N THR A 405 -13.74 -19.28 -6.42
CA THR A 405 -12.56 -19.14 -7.29
C THR A 405 -11.55 -18.08 -6.86
N GLN A 406 -11.81 -17.38 -5.74
CA GLN A 406 -10.97 -16.26 -5.31
C GLN A 406 -9.77 -16.68 -4.44
N ASN A 407 -9.81 -17.85 -3.80
CA ASN A 407 -8.69 -18.29 -2.95
C ASN A 407 -7.63 -19.13 -3.67
N ASP A 408 -7.97 -19.82 -4.76
CA ASP A 408 -7.01 -20.64 -5.52
C ASP A 408 -6.18 -19.84 -6.54
N ALA A 409 -6.46 -18.54 -6.71
CA ALA A 409 -5.65 -17.66 -7.57
C ALA A 409 -4.26 -17.35 -6.98
N LYS A 410 -4.01 -17.67 -5.71
CA LYS A 410 -2.70 -17.50 -5.06
C LYS A 410 -1.75 -18.69 -5.23
N ASP A 411 -2.28 -19.88 -5.52
CA ASP A 411 -1.47 -21.09 -5.78
C ASP A 411 -1.46 -21.51 -7.25
N ALA A 412 -2.27 -20.86 -8.10
CA ALA A 412 -1.97 -20.75 -9.51
C ALA A 412 -0.80 -19.77 -9.70
N GLU A 413 0.35 -20.09 -9.12
CA GLU A 413 1.64 -19.75 -9.72
C GLU A 413 1.53 -20.26 -11.16
N HIS A 414 1.07 -19.39 -12.06
CA HIS A 414 1.11 -19.65 -13.48
C HIS A 414 2.56 -20.00 -13.75
N LYS A 415 2.85 -21.31 -13.89
CA LYS A 415 4.22 -21.83 -14.03
C LYS A 415 4.91 -20.95 -15.05
N GLU A 416 5.70 -20.02 -14.54
CA GLU A 416 6.15 -18.91 -15.35
C GLU A 416 7.03 -19.54 -16.42
N ARG A 417 6.75 -19.23 -17.69
CA ARG A 417 7.53 -19.83 -18.79
C ARG A 417 9.00 -19.57 -18.49
N GLU A 418 9.76 -20.65 -18.54
CA GLU A 418 11.17 -20.63 -18.17
C GLU A 418 11.91 -19.61 -19.05
N LEU A 419 12.54 -18.63 -18.40
CA LEU A 419 13.34 -17.62 -19.08
C LEU A 419 14.71 -18.23 -19.41
N ILE A 420 14.97 -18.49 -20.69
CA ILE A 420 16.24 -19.08 -21.14
C ILE A 420 17.16 -17.97 -21.63
N VAL A 421 18.12 -17.56 -20.79
CA VAL A 421 19.18 -16.61 -21.15
C VAL A 421 20.52 -17.34 -21.25
N LYS A 422 21.24 -17.13 -22.35
CA LYS A 422 22.57 -17.73 -22.55
C LYS A 422 23.56 -17.25 -21.47
N GLY A 423 24.21 -18.19 -20.78
CA GLY A 423 25.08 -17.93 -19.63
C GLY A 423 24.37 -18.03 -18.26
N PHE A 424 23.06 -18.25 -18.25
CA PHE A 424 22.24 -18.39 -17.03
C PHE A 424 21.46 -19.72 -17.04
N GLU A 425 22.04 -20.77 -17.64
CA GLU A 425 21.38 -22.07 -17.81
C GLU A 425 21.33 -22.89 -16.51
N ASP A 426 22.10 -22.50 -15.50
CA ASP A 426 22.15 -23.18 -14.21
C ASP A 426 20.79 -23.10 -13.47
N PRO A 427 20.30 -24.19 -12.86
CA PRO A 427 19.03 -24.21 -12.14
C PRO A 427 18.90 -23.13 -11.06
N ILE A 428 19.97 -22.81 -10.34
CA ILE A 428 19.96 -21.79 -9.27
C ILE A 428 19.79 -20.40 -9.89
N LEU A 429 20.48 -20.12 -10.99
CA LEU A 429 20.37 -18.86 -11.72
C LEU A 429 18.98 -18.70 -12.36
N LYS A 430 18.39 -19.79 -12.88
CA LYS A 430 17.02 -19.79 -13.43
C LYS A 430 15.98 -19.48 -12.38
N GLU A 431 16.12 -20.04 -11.17
CA GLU A 431 15.24 -19.72 -10.04
C GLU A 431 15.36 -18.25 -9.64
N ALA A 432 16.60 -17.78 -9.48
CA ALA A 432 16.89 -16.39 -9.16
C ALA A 432 16.31 -15.42 -10.21
N LEU A 433 16.45 -15.76 -11.49
CA LEU A 433 15.86 -15.05 -12.62
C LEU A 433 14.34 -14.94 -12.52
N ARG A 434 13.67 -16.06 -12.20
CA ARG A 434 12.22 -16.10 -12.01
C ARG A 434 11.81 -15.18 -10.85
N LYS A 435 12.52 -15.24 -9.72
CA LYS A 435 12.29 -14.37 -8.56
C LYS A 435 12.43 -12.89 -8.92
N VAL A 436 13.47 -12.51 -9.66
CA VAL A 436 13.68 -11.12 -10.12
C VAL A 436 12.57 -10.69 -11.08
N LEU A 437 12.21 -11.51 -12.05
CA LEU A 437 11.16 -11.23 -13.01
C LEU A 437 9.80 -11.02 -12.32
N GLY A 438 9.43 -11.91 -11.38
CA GLY A 438 8.22 -11.78 -10.58
C GLY A 438 8.18 -10.49 -9.77
N LYS A 439 9.30 -10.10 -9.14
CA LYS A 439 9.41 -8.82 -8.42
C LYS A 439 9.22 -7.61 -9.34
N ILE A 440 9.80 -7.63 -10.55
CA ILE A 440 9.61 -6.55 -11.52
C ILE A 440 8.15 -6.46 -11.96
N ARG A 441 7.49 -7.59 -12.22
CA ARG A 441 6.07 -7.64 -12.59
C ARG A 441 5.17 -7.07 -11.49
N ILE A 442 5.43 -7.42 -10.22
CA ILE A 442 4.69 -6.87 -9.08
C ILE A 442 4.86 -5.36 -9.00
N ALA A 443 6.09 -4.85 -9.14
CA ALA A 443 6.36 -3.41 -9.11
C ALA A 443 5.66 -2.68 -10.28
N ILE A 444 5.72 -3.23 -11.49
CA ILE A 444 5.03 -2.67 -12.66
C ILE A 444 3.51 -2.65 -12.46
N ALA A 445 2.93 -3.76 -12.00
CA ALA A 445 1.50 -3.85 -11.72
C ALA A 445 1.06 -2.85 -10.64
N TRP A 446 1.87 -2.64 -9.60
CA TRP A 446 1.62 -1.62 -8.58
C TRP A 446 1.49 -0.22 -9.20
N ILE A 447 2.42 0.13 -10.10
CA ILE A 447 2.45 1.44 -10.76
C ILE A 447 1.24 1.61 -11.68
N GLU A 448 0.90 0.58 -12.46
CA GLU A 448 -0.26 0.59 -13.35
C GLU A 448 -1.55 0.75 -12.55
N GLU A 449 -1.72 0.01 -11.46
CA GLU A 449 -2.94 0.07 -10.64
C GLU A 449 -3.05 1.36 -9.82
N SER A 450 -1.95 1.85 -9.24
CA SER A 450 -1.97 3.06 -8.43
C SER A 450 -2.08 4.30 -9.32
N TRP A 451 -1.23 4.41 -10.34
CA TRP A 451 -1.03 5.67 -11.07
C TRP A 451 -1.61 5.67 -12.50
N GLY A 452 -2.14 4.55 -13.00
CA GLY A 452 -2.64 4.41 -14.37
C GLY A 452 -3.62 5.51 -14.76
N ASP A 453 -4.72 5.64 -14.02
CA ASP A 453 -5.78 6.62 -14.29
C ASP A 453 -5.23 8.06 -14.31
N PHE A 454 -4.36 8.40 -13.36
CA PHE A 454 -3.79 9.74 -13.24
C PHE A 454 -2.84 10.10 -14.41
N LEU A 455 -2.19 9.09 -14.97
CA LEU A 455 -1.21 9.23 -16.04
C LEU A 455 -1.85 9.20 -17.44
N GLU A 456 -3.01 8.56 -17.60
CA GLU A 456 -3.77 8.48 -18.86
C GLU A 456 -4.56 9.75 -19.18
N GLU A 457 -4.88 10.59 -18.19
CA GLU A 457 -5.63 11.85 -18.36
C GLU A 457 -4.90 12.98 -19.14
N VAL A 458 -3.90 12.67 -19.97
CA VAL A 458 -3.10 13.65 -20.74
C VAL A 458 -3.08 13.32 -22.21
#